data_AF-A0A4V2A3P8-F1
#
_entry.id   AF-A0A4V2A3P8-F1
#
_cell.length_a   1.000
_cell.length_b   1.000
_cell.length_c   1.000
_cell.angle_alpha   90.00
_cell.angle_beta   90.00
_cell.angle_gamma   90.00
#
_symmetry.space_group_name_H-M   'P 1'
#
loop_
_entity.id
_entity.type
_entity.pdbx_description
1 polymer ?
#
loop_
_entity_poly.entity_id
_entity_poly.type
_entity_poly.pdbx_seq_one_letter_code
_entity_poly.pdbx_strand_id
1 'polypeptide(L)'
;MKALSLRTMFALVMMTTVTMISCKKDKEDLLLQAEPVTIEGKWVGKTGTIITPPTAFFAAKISKAGFIEILDKNNAVIGKGLWKLDGAAFSAVYSYEGSVIKYNLAAKYDAANKKLTGSWGDGEVIADNGEFFLDKQ
;
A
#
# COMPACT_ATOMS: atom_id res chain seq x y z
N MET A 1 -48.46 -34.99 -61.30
CA MET A 1 -48.32 -35.55 -59.93
C MET A 1 -49.53 -35.11 -59.12
N LYS A 2 -50.10 -36.04 -58.33
CA LYS A 2 -51.40 -35.95 -57.65
C LYS A 2 -51.43 -34.89 -56.53
N ALA A 3 -52.61 -34.35 -56.29
CA ALA A 3 -52.98 -33.43 -55.21
C ALA A 3 -53.08 -34.12 -53.84
N LEU A 4 -52.88 -33.37 -52.75
CA LEU A 4 -53.90 -33.06 -51.73
C LEU A 4 -53.30 -32.24 -50.57
N SER A 5 -54.08 -31.27 -50.06
CA SER A 5 -53.85 -30.54 -48.81
C SER A 5 -54.36 -31.34 -47.61
N LEU A 6 -53.87 -31.10 -46.38
CA LEU A 6 -54.77 -30.98 -45.23
C LEU A 6 -54.04 -30.44 -43.99
N ARG A 7 -54.70 -29.48 -43.36
CA ARG A 7 -54.49 -29.06 -41.97
C ARG A 7 -54.61 -30.29 -41.04
N THR A 8 -54.10 -30.13 -39.82
CA THR A 8 -54.36 -30.91 -38.58
C THR A 8 -53.45 -32.11 -38.31
N MET A 9 -53.15 -32.31 -37.00
CA MET A 9 -52.34 -33.34 -36.33
C MET A 9 -50.82 -33.04 -36.27
N PHE A 10 -50.14 -32.85 -35.13
CA PHE A 10 -50.31 -33.41 -33.78
C PHE A 10 -49.69 -32.50 -32.68
N ALA A 11 -50.42 -32.42 -31.55
CA ALA A 11 -50.04 -32.23 -30.13
C ALA A 11 -48.67 -31.59 -29.78
N LEU A 12 -48.63 -30.46 -29.07
CA LEU A 12 -48.83 -30.35 -27.61
C LEU A 12 -47.95 -31.34 -26.82
N VAL A 13 -46.74 -30.90 -26.43
CA VAL A 13 -46.07 -31.42 -25.23
C VAL A 13 -45.52 -30.22 -24.44
N MET A 14 -46.43 -29.62 -23.67
CA MET A 14 -46.07 -29.01 -22.39
C MET A 14 -45.85 -30.15 -21.39
N MET A 15 -44.66 -30.26 -20.81
CA MET A 15 -44.56 -30.80 -19.46
C MET A 15 -43.37 -30.19 -18.71
N THR A 16 -43.72 -29.19 -17.93
CA THR A 16 -43.05 -28.75 -16.71
C THR A 16 -42.74 -29.93 -15.79
N THR A 17 -41.50 -30.03 -15.33
CA THR A 17 -41.19 -30.61 -14.01
C THR A 17 -40.28 -29.65 -13.25
N VAL A 18 -40.84 -29.14 -12.17
CA VAL A 18 -40.25 -28.23 -11.19
C VAL A 18 -39.54 -29.06 -10.11
N THR A 19 -38.38 -28.56 -9.67
CA THR A 19 -37.66 -28.77 -8.41
C THR A 19 -37.07 -30.16 -8.09
N MET A 20 -35.79 -30.17 -7.69
CA MET A 20 -35.42 -30.11 -6.26
C MET A 20 -34.11 -29.34 -6.05
N ILE A 21 -34.16 -28.47 -5.04
CA ILE A 21 -33.06 -27.75 -4.41
C ILE A 21 -32.25 -28.76 -3.58
N SER A 22 -30.92 -28.79 -3.72
CA SER A 22 -29.95 -28.98 -2.63
C SER A 22 -28.55 -29.13 -3.21
N CYS A 23 -27.85 -28.02 -3.38
CA CYS A 23 -26.39 -28.04 -3.23
C CYS A 23 -26.01 -26.98 -2.21
N LYS A 24 -25.15 -27.44 -1.32
CA LYS A 24 -24.82 -26.86 -0.04
C LYS A 24 -24.26 -25.45 -0.22
N LYS A 25 -24.49 -24.69 0.84
CA LYS A 25 -23.87 -23.43 1.21
C LYS A 25 -22.34 -23.56 1.20
N ASP A 26 -21.74 -23.50 0.01
CA ASP A 26 -20.32 -23.19 -0.10
C ASP A 26 -20.22 -21.68 -0.14
N LYS A 27 -19.57 -21.20 0.91
CA LYS A 27 -19.32 -19.81 1.23
C LYS A 27 -18.92 -19.12 -0.05
N GLU A 28 -19.69 -18.10 -0.43
CA GLU A 28 -19.15 -17.04 -1.28
C GLU A 28 -17.81 -16.70 -0.66
N ASP A 29 -16.76 -17.03 -1.41
CA ASP A 29 -15.42 -16.58 -1.14
C ASP A 29 -15.56 -15.07 -1.15
N LEU A 30 -15.76 -14.53 0.05
CA LEU A 30 -15.65 -13.11 0.34
C LEU A 30 -14.26 -12.81 -0.16
N LEU A 31 -14.18 -12.32 -1.39
CA LEU A 31 -13.06 -11.57 -1.90
C LEU A 31 -12.96 -10.41 -0.91
N LEU A 32 -12.26 -10.66 0.19
CA LEU A 32 -11.70 -9.68 1.08
C LEU A 32 -10.93 -8.80 0.11
N GLN A 33 -11.55 -7.68 -0.29
CA GLN A 33 -10.84 -6.59 -0.88
C GLN A 33 -9.81 -6.24 0.18
N ALA A 34 -8.59 -6.76 0.00
CA ALA A 34 -7.48 -6.42 0.86
C ALA A 34 -7.46 -4.89 0.87
N GLU A 35 -7.70 -4.30 2.05
CA GLU A 35 -7.71 -2.85 2.17
C GLU A 35 -6.44 -2.32 1.49
N PRO A 36 -6.55 -1.29 0.63
CA PRO A 36 -5.38 -0.75 -0.03
C PRO A 36 -4.36 -0.39 1.05
N VAL A 37 -3.20 -1.06 1.06
CA VAL A 37 -2.17 -0.79 2.05
C VAL A 37 -1.64 0.61 1.74
N THR A 38 -2.03 1.57 2.58
CA THR A 38 -1.60 2.94 2.41
C THR A 38 -0.26 3.17 3.12
N ILE A 39 0.54 4.12 2.65
CA ILE A 39 1.86 4.42 3.24
C ILE A 39 1.74 5.25 4.53
N GLU A 40 0.60 5.91 4.76
CA GLU A 40 0.38 6.74 5.95
C GLU A 40 0.40 5.90 7.22
N GLY A 41 0.99 6.45 8.28
CA GLY A 41 1.11 5.80 9.57
C GLY A 41 2.40 6.17 10.27
N LYS A 42 2.66 5.48 11.38
CA LYS A 42 3.89 5.59 12.14
C LYS A 42 4.87 4.51 11.66
N TRP A 43 6.11 4.92 11.46
CA TRP A 43 7.19 4.13 10.91
C TRP A 43 8.38 4.21 11.87
N VAL A 44 8.92 3.06 12.25
CA VAL A 44 10.01 2.99 13.24
C VAL A 44 11.07 2.03 12.73
N GLY A 45 12.33 2.41 12.90
CA GLY A 45 13.45 1.57 12.54
C GLY A 45 14.77 2.24 12.92
N LYS A 46 15.74 2.15 12.01
CA LYS A 46 17.10 2.60 12.29
C LYS A 46 17.73 3.31 11.11
N THR A 47 18.69 4.16 11.41
CA THR A 47 19.58 4.83 10.45
C THR A 47 21.05 4.55 10.78
N GLY A 48 21.90 4.62 9.76
CA GLY A 48 23.35 4.43 9.82
C GLY A 48 24.08 5.48 8.99
N THR A 49 25.38 5.30 8.78
CA THR A 49 26.19 6.13 7.88
C THR A 49 26.72 5.28 6.73
N ILE A 50 27.43 5.87 5.78
CA ILE A 50 28.09 5.13 4.68
C ILE A 50 28.98 3.97 5.18
N ILE A 51 29.61 4.15 6.35
CA ILE A 51 30.57 3.19 6.90
C ILE A 51 30.04 2.38 8.08
N THR A 52 28.86 2.75 8.61
CA THR A 52 28.29 2.13 9.81
C THR A 52 26.85 1.69 9.51
N PRO A 53 26.52 0.40 9.67
CA PRO A 53 25.17 -0.08 9.38
C PRO A 53 24.11 0.57 10.28
N PRO A 54 22.82 0.52 9.89
CA PRO A 54 21.75 1.14 10.67
C PRO A 54 21.64 0.64 12.11
N THR A 55 21.96 1.52 13.06
CA THR A 55 21.98 1.22 14.50
C THR A 55 21.28 2.30 15.34
N ALA A 56 21.30 3.56 14.88
CA ALA A 56 20.67 4.67 15.57
C ALA A 56 19.16 4.66 15.35
N PHE A 57 18.38 4.99 16.39
CA PHE A 57 16.92 5.08 16.29
C PHE A 57 16.49 6.10 15.24
N PHE A 58 15.53 5.72 14.40
CA PHE A 58 14.90 6.62 13.46
C PHE A 58 13.41 6.31 13.36
N ALA A 59 12.57 7.34 13.42
CA ALA A 59 11.13 7.19 13.32
C ALA A 59 10.52 8.37 12.57
N ALA A 60 9.45 8.07 11.84
CA ALA A 60 8.68 9.05 11.11
C ALA A 60 7.18 8.78 11.23
N LYS A 61 6.38 9.83 11.16
CA LYS A 61 4.94 9.74 10.94
C LYS A 61 4.63 10.33 9.58
N ILE A 62 4.15 9.47 8.69
CA ILE A 62 3.73 9.83 7.33
C ILE A 62 2.24 10.11 7.39
N SER A 63 1.86 11.36 7.11
CA SER A 63 0.48 11.82 7.13
C SER A 63 -0.05 12.01 5.71
N LYS A 64 -1.38 12.03 5.59
CA LYS A 64 -2.06 12.45 4.36
C LYS A 64 -1.62 13.87 3.96
N ALA A 65 -1.88 14.23 2.71
CA ALA A 65 -1.52 15.53 2.12
C ALA A 65 0.00 15.81 2.03
N GLY A 66 0.84 14.77 2.07
CA GLY A 66 2.27 14.89 1.79
C GLY A 66 3.10 15.40 2.96
N PHE A 67 2.60 15.38 4.20
CA PHE A 67 3.36 15.80 5.38
C PHE A 67 4.08 14.63 6.07
N ILE A 68 5.33 14.86 6.46
CA ILE A 68 6.12 13.92 7.28
C ILE A 68 6.60 14.61 8.55
N GLU A 69 6.53 13.90 9.67
CA GLU A 69 7.06 14.32 10.96
C GLU A 69 8.17 13.34 11.37
N ILE A 70 9.34 13.83 11.74
CA ILE A 70 10.41 13.00 12.32
C ILE A 70 10.22 12.98 13.84
N LEU A 71 10.29 11.79 14.41
CA LEU A 71 9.99 11.55 15.82
C LEU A 71 11.25 11.15 16.59
N ASP A 72 11.34 11.59 17.84
CA ASP A 72 12.29 11.03 18.80
C ASP A 72 11.77 9.69 19.37
N LYS A 73 12.58 9.08 20.26
CA LYS A 73 12.23 7.82 20.93
C LYS A 73 10.98 7.90 21.84
N ASN A 74 10.57 9.10 22.25
CA ASN A 74 9.40 9.37 23.07
C ASN A 74 8.17 9.72 22.23
N ASN A 75 8.28 9.69 20.90
CA ASN A 75 7.28 10.13 19.94
C ASN A 75 7.03 11.65 19.91
N ALA A 76 7.96 12.44 20.45
CA ALA A 76 7.93 13.88 20.27
C ALA A 76 8.36 14.22 18.84
N VAL A 77 7.67 15.19 18.21
CA VAL A 77 8.05 15.69 16.89
C VAL A 77 9.32 16.53 17.04
N ILE A 78 10.36 16.15 16.31
CA ILE A 78 11.66 16.85 16.29
C ILE A 78 12.01 17.37 14.91
N GLY A 79 11.22 17.06 13.88
CA GLY A 79 11.41 17.57 12.53
C GLY A 79 10.15 17.44 11.69
N LYS A 80 10.05 18.28 10.66
CA LYS A 80 8.88 18.33 9.78
C LYS A 80 9.33 18.51 8.34
N GLY A 81 8.54 18.00 7.42
CA GLY A 81 8.86 18.03 6.01
C GLY A 81 7.71 17.64 5.11
N LEU A 82 8.06 17.44 3.85
CA LEU A 82 7.16 16.94 2.82
C LEU A 82 7.66 15.59 2.30
N TRP A 83 6.72 14.74 1.88
CA TRP A 83 7.01 13.45 1.24
C TRP A 83 6.18 13.27 -0.03
N LYS A 84 6.68 12.39 -0.90
CA LYS A 84 5.97 11.88 -2.08
C LYS A 84 6.25 10.39 -2.25
N LEU A 85 5.29 9.69 -2.84
CA LEU A 85 5.42 8.31 -3.29
C LEU A 85 5.03 8.23 -4.76
N ASP A 86 5.98 7.83 -5.60
CA ASP A 86 5.78 7.59 -7.02
C ASP A 86 5.95 6.08 -7.30
N GLY A 87 4.83 5.37 -7.42
CA GLY A 87 4.81 3.91 -7.40
C GLY A 87 5.39 3.36 -6.09
N ALA A 88 6.55 2.72 -6.16
CA ALA A 88 7.27 2.20 -4.99
C ALA A 88 8.42 3.13 -4.54
N ALA A 89 8.68 4.24 -5.25
CA ALA A 89 9.75 5.17 -4.91
C ALA A 89 9.24 6.21 -3.92
N PHE A 90 9.68 6.09 -2.67
CA PHE A 90 9.43 7.06 -1.62
C PHE A 90 10.54 8.12 -1.59
N SER A 91 10.17 9.37 -1.43
CA SER A 91 11.13 10.42 -1.11
C SER A 91 10.55 11.46 -0.16
N ALA A 92 11.41 12.05 0.65
CA ALA A 92 11.03 13.11 1.57
C ALA A 92 12.15 14.14 1.73
N VAL A 93 11.76 15.36 2.05
CA VAL A 93 12.67 16.44 2.47
C VAL A 93 12.14 17.03 3.76
N TYR A 94 13.00 17.15 4.78
CA TYR A 94 12.61 17.64 6.10
C TYR A 94 13.72 18.47 6.75
N SER A 95 13.36 19.21 7.78
CA SER A 95 14.31 19.89 8.69
C SER A 95 13.96 19.57 10.13
N TYR A 96 14.98 19.47 10.99
CA TYR A 96 14.79 19.40 12.43
C TYR A 96 14.31 20.75 12.98
N GLU A 97 13.52 20.73 14.04
CA GLU A 97 13.04 21.94 14.70
C GLU A 97 14.23 22.81 15.15
N GLY A 98 14.17 24.10 14.83
CA GLY A 98 15.25 25.05 15.10
C GLY A 98 16.47 24.95 14.18
N SER A 99 16.48 24.05 13.19
CA SER A 99 17.55 23.93 12.20
C SER A 99 17.15 24.52 10.84
N VAL A 100 18.09 25.20 10.19
CA VAL A 100 17.97 25.61 8.78
C VAL A 100 18.47 24.55 7.81
N ILE A 101 19.15 23.51 8.31
CA ILE A 101 19.67 22.42 7.51
C ILE A 101 18.51 21.52 7.09
N LYS A 102 18.45 21.20 5.80
CA LYS A 102 17.53 20.22 5.23
C LYS A 102 18.22 18.88 5.08
N TYR A 103 17.41 17.85 5.18
CA TYR A 103 17.78 16.47 4.96
C TYR A 103 16.79 15.85 4.00
N ASN A 104 17.24 14.85 3.24
CA ASN A 104 16.40 14.11 2.34
C ASN A 104 16.44 12.62 2.63
N LEU A 105 15.36 11.93 2.26
CA LEU A 105 15.22 10.48 2.27
C LEU A 105 14.88 10.04 0.85
N ALA A 106 15.51 8.97 0.38
CA ALA A 106 15.15 8.27 -0.84
C ALA A 106 15.07 6.76 -0.55
N ALA A 107 13.91 6.15 -0.74
CA ALA A 107 13.68 4.76 -0.36
C ALA A 107 12.74 4.02 -1.29
N LYS A 108 12.79 2.70 -1.21
CA LYS A 108 11.80 1.79 -1.79
C LYS A 108 10.75 1.44 -0.74
N TYR A 109 9.49 1.60 -1.11
CA TYR A 109 8.34 1.12 -0.34
C TYR A 109 7.97 -0.30 -0.77
N ASP A 110 8.09 -1.23 0.18
CA ASP A 110 7.57 -2.58 0.06
C ASP A 110 6.21 -2.66 0.78
N ALA A 111 5.14 -2.58 -0.01
CA ALA A 111 3.77 -2.61 0.50
C ALA A 111 3.40 -3.96 1.14
N ALA A 112 3.95 -5.06 0.65
CA ALA A 112 3.65 -6.40 1.16
C ALA A 112 4.25 -6.60 2.56
N ASN A 113 5.49 -6.14 2.77
CA ASN A 113 6.18 -6.25 4.05
C ASN A 113 6.01 -5.03 4.95
N LYS A 114 5.27 -4.00 4.50
CA LYS A 114 5.11 -2.71 5.19
C LYS A 114 6.45 -2.12 5.63
N LYS A 115 7.40 -2.08 4.70
CA LYS A 115 8.78 -1.69 4.95
C LYS A 115 9.24 -0.59 4.00
N LEU A 116 9.99 0.37 4.54
CA LEU A 116 10.78 1.33 3.78
C LEU A 116 12.26 0.99 3.96
N THR A 117 13.02 0.97 2.87
CA THR A 117 14.47 0.79 2.92
C THR A 117 15.12 1.69 1.89
N GLY A 118 16.14 2.43 2.30
CA GLY A 118 16.76 3.42 1.44
C GLY A 118 17.89 4.16 2.11
N SER A 119 18.14 5.37 1.63
CA SER A 119 19.26 6.19 2.02
C SER A 119 18.80 7.58 2.44
N TRP A 120 19.64 8.26 3.22
CA TRP A 120 19.43 9.63 3.64
C TRP A 120 20.64 10.49 3.25
N GLY A 121 20.45 11.80 3.15
CA GLY A 121 21.50 12.74 2.82
C GLY A 121 21.20 14.16 3.26
N ASP A 122 22.24 15.00 3.21
CA ASP A 122 22.12 16.43 3.47
C ASP A 122 21.55 17.16 2.25
N GLY A 123 20.83 18.25 2.49
CA GLY A 123 20.14 18.99 1.44
C GLY A 123 18.90 18.26 0.92
N GLU A 124 18.50 18.55 -0.31
CA GLU A 124 17.17 18.18 -0.84
C GLU A 124 17.21 17.12 -1.95
N VAL A 125 18.41 16.72 -2.40
CA VAL A 125 18.57 16.03 -3.69
C VAL A 125 19.26 14.68 -3.56
N ILE A 126 20.45 14.64 -2.96
CA ILE A 126 21.29 13.45 -2.95
C ILE A 126 21.20 12.78 -1.59
N ALA A 127 20.83 11.49 -1.59
CA ALA A 127 20.67 10.66 -0.41
C ALA A 127 21.86 9.68 -0.29
N ASP A 128 23.05 10.18 0.02
CA ASP A 128 24.29 9.39 -0.01
C ASP A 128 25.07 9.38 1.31
N ASN A 129 24.54 9.96 2.40
CA ASN A 129 25.23 10.02 3.69
C ASN A 129 25.06 8.75 4.55
N GLY A 130 24.13 7.87 4.20
CA GLY A 130 23.94 6.60 4.87
C GLY A 130 22.64 5.90 4.51
N GLU A 131 22.38 4.78 5.19
CA GLU A 131 21.22 3.93 4.94
C GLU A 131 20.24 3.98 6.11
N PHE A 132 18.97 3.68 5.83
CA PHE A 132 17.94 3.50 6.83
C PHE A 132 16.96 2.40 6.44
N PHE A 133 16.27 1.87 7.45
CA PHE A 133 15.05 1.10 7.26
C PHE A 133 14.00 1.53 8.26
N LEU A 134 12.73 1.43 7.87
CA LEU A 134 11.58 1.65 8.74
C LEU A 134 10.53 0.57 8.50
N ASP A 135 9.96 0.07 9.59
CA ASP A 135 8.83 -0.85 9.57
C ASP A 135 7.59 -0.10 10.09
N LYS A 136 6.45 -0.32 9.41
CA LYS A 136 5.17 0.29 9.82
C LYS A 136 4.70 -0.34 11.13
N GLN A 137 4.29 0.50 12.08
CA GLN A 137 3.71 0.08 13.36
C GLN A 137 2.21 -0.22 13.24
#